data_AF-A0A7W1MVT0-F1
#
_entry.id   AF-A0A7W1MVT0-F1
#
_cell.length_a   1.000
_cell.length_b   1.000
_cell.length_c   1.000
_cell.angle_alpha   90.00
_cell.angle_beta   90.00
_cell.angle_gamma   90.00
#
_symmetry.space_group_name_H-M   'P 1'
#
loop_
_entity.id
_entity.type
_entity.pdbx_description
1 polymer ?
#
loop_
_entity_poly.entity_id
_entity_poly.type
_entity_poly.pdbx_seq_one_letter_code
_entity_poly.pdbx_strand_id
1 'polypeptide(L)'
;GILGHKLPWTLVLLGVMIAITLEMSGIPSLAFAVGVYLPLASSTPIFVGGMLRWLVDRWLRKHKFKDHDLTHDALVAEGDKSSGVLLASGYIAGGALAGIVIAIMAGWPSLAPTNERLASWANAHNPFFAGAHADLLALLPFLILCVLLYLVGRDVLLAPVKKKT
;
A
#
# COMPACT_ATOMS: atom_id res chain seq x y z
N GLY A 1 -8.01 -21.95 22.27
CA GLY A 1 -9.18 -21.23 21.72
C GLY A 1 -9.90 -22.09 20.71
N ILE A 2 -9.45 -22.11 19.45
CA ILE A 2 -10.07 -22.90 18.37
C ILE A 2 -9.85 -24.42 18.53
N LEU A 3 -8.62 -24.85 18.84
CA LEU A 3 -8.28 -26.27 19.02
C LEU A 3 -8.82 -26.90 20.33
N GLY A 4 -9.40 -26.09 21.22
CA GLY A 4 -9.92 -26.52 22.52
C GLY A 4 -11.39 -26.17 22.76
N HIS A 5 -12.13 -25.77 21.72
CA HIS A 5 -13.56 -25.37 21.74
C HIS A 5 -13.98 -24.28 22.75
N LYS A 6 -13.06 -23.69 23.51
CA LYS A 6 -13.33 -22.55 24.39
C LYS A 6 -12.99 -21.26 23.67
N LEU A 7 -13.92 -20.80 22.84
CA LEU A 7 -13.91 -19.45 22.30
C LEU A 7 -14.48 -18.49 23.34
N PRO A 8 -13.82 -17.36 23.63
CA PRO A 8 -14.34 -16.35 24.54
C PRO A 8 -15.50 -15.60 23.87
N TRP A 9 -16.70 -16.19 23.91
CA TRP A 9 -17.92 -15.69 23.26
C TRP A 9 -18.26 -14.26 23.63
N THR A 10 -17.94 -13.82 24.85
CA THR A 10 -18.08 -12.43 25.29
C THR A 10 -17.29 -11.47 24.39
N LEU A 11 -16.06 -11.81 24.02
CA LEU A 11 -15.22 -10.98 23.14
C LEU A 11 -15.70 -11.00 21.69
N VAL A 12 -16.25 -12.14 21.23
CA VAL A 12 -16.81 -12.26 19.88
C VAL A 12 -18.08 -11.40 19.74
N LEU A 13 -19.02 -11.52 20.70
CA LEU A 13 -20.25 -10.74 20.71
C LEU A 13 -19.95 -9.24 20.86
N LEU A 14 -18.94 -8.86 21.65
CA LEU A 14 -18.46 -7.49 21.71
C LEU A 14 -18.01 -6.99 20.33
N GLY A 15 -17.21 -7.77 19.60
CA GLY A 15 -16.78 -7.43 18.24
C GLY A 15 -17.96 -7.27 17.28
N VAL A 16 -18.97 -8.15 17.35
CA VAL A 16 -20.20 -8.04 16.55
C VAL A 16 -20.97 -6.76 16.86
N MET A 17 -21.13 -6.41 18.15
CA MET A 17 -21.82 -5.18 18.55
C MET A 17 -21.07 -3.93 18.07
N ILE A 18 -19.73 -3.95 18.14
CA ILE A 18 -18.90 -2.85 17.60
C ILE A 18 -19.08 -2.75 16.08
N ALA A 19 -19.04 -3.87 15.35
CA ALA A 19 -19.22 -3.87 13.90
C ALA A 19 -20.60 -3.33 13.48
N ILE A 20 -21.68 -3.74 14.16
CA ILE A 20 -23.03 -3.22 13.93
C ILE A 20 -23.08 -1.71 14.19
N THR A 21 -22.52 -1.26 15.31
CA THR A 21 -22.49 0.18 15.67
C THR A 21 -21.77 1.00 14.61
N LEU A 22 -20.64 0.52 14.11
CA LEU A 22 -19.87 1.17 13.04
C LEU A 22 -20.64 1.21 11.73
N GLU A 23 -21.27 0.10 11.34
CA GLU A 23 -22.06 0.00 10.11
C GLU A 23 -23.27 0.95 10.15
N MET A 24 -23.96 1.03 11.30
CA MET A 24 -25.03 2.00 11.53
C MET A 24 -24.55 3.46 11.51
N SER A 25 -23.28 3.69 11.84
CA SER A 25 -22.64 5.01 11.78
C SER A 25 -22.09 5.36 10.40
N GLY A 26 -22.26 4.48 9.41
CA GLY A 26 -21.71 4.66 8.05
C GLY A 26 -20.18 4.51 7.97
N ILE A 27 -19.54 3.94 9.00
CA ILE A 27 -18.10 3.68 9.02
C ILE A 27 -17.87 2.21 8.62
N PRO A 28 -17.10 1.93 7.55
CA PRO A 28 -16.82 0.57 7.13
C PRO A 28 -16.10 -0.23 8.24
N SER A 29 -16.82 -1.17 8.84
CA SER A 29 -16.34 -1.97 9.97
C SER A 29 -15.06 -2.76 9.67
N LEU A 30 -14.90 -3.23 8.43
CA LEU A 30 -13.69 -3.92 7.97
C LEU A 30 -12.45 -3.02 8.00
N ALA A 31 -12.54 -1.80 7.47
CA ALA A 31 -11.42 -0.86 7.44
C ALA A 31 -11.01 -0.44 8.86
N PHE A 32 -12.00 -0.24 9.74
CA PHE A 32 -11.76 0.05 11.15
C PHE A 32 -11.03 -1.11 11.85
N ALA A 33 -11.51 -2.35 11.71
CA ALA A 33 -10.90 -3.51 12.34
C ALA A 33 -9.45 -3.73 11.89
N VAL A 34 -9.17 -3.60 10.60
CA VAL A 34 -7.80 -3.68 10.05
C VAL A 34 -6.92 -2.57 10.61
N GLY A 35 -7.45 -1.33 10.71
CA GLY A 35 -6.70 -0.19 11.25
C GLY A 35 -6.31 -0.35 12.72
N VAL A 36 -7.21 -0.90 13.54
CA VAL A 36 -6.94 -1.17 14.97
C VAL A 36 -5.99 -2.36 15.16
N TYR A 37 -5.99 -3.31 14.22
CA TYR A 37 -5.15 -4.51 14.29
C TYR A 37 -3.69 -4.24 13.89
N LEU A 38 -3.44 -3.28 12.99
CA LEU A 38 -2.12 -3.04 12.42
C LEU A 38 -1.28 -2.02 13.22
N PRO A 39 0.03 -2.26 13.41
CA PRO A 39 0.94 -1.26 13.97
C PRO A 39 0.96 0.01 13.13
N LEU A 40 1.16 1.16 13.78
CA LEU A 40 1.23 2.47 13.09
C LEU A 40 2.22 2.46 11.93
N ALA A 41 3.39 1.83 12.10
CA ALA A 41 4.41 1.72 11.06
C ALA A 41 3.90 1.04 9.77
N SER A 42 2.96 0.09 9.88
CA SER A 42 2.34 -0.59 8.74
C SER A 42 1.10 0.15 8.22
N SER A 43 0.36 0.82 9.10
CA SER A 43 -0.85 1.57 8.75
C SER A 43 -0.56 2.90 8.05
N THR A 44 0.57 3.56 8.36
CA THR A 44 0.93 4.85 7.76
C THR A 44 1.12 4.78 6.23
N PRO A 45 1.87 3.82 5.65
CA PRO A 45 1.97 3.67 4.19
C PRO A 45 0.62 3.42 3.52
N ILE A 46 -0.26 2.63 4.15
CA ILE A 46 -1.62 2.37 3.65
C ILE A 46 -2.43 3.67 3.60
N PHE A 47 -2.38 4.45 4.69
CA PHE A 47 -3.02 5.76 4.77
C PHE A 47 -2.52 6.72 3.69
N VAL A 48 -1.19 6.80 3.50
CA VAL A 48 -0.58 7.63 2.44
C VAL A 48 -1.05 7.19 1.05
N GLY A 49 -1.12 5.88 0.79
CA GLY A 49 -1.67 5.36 -0.47
C GLY A 49 -3.12 5.80 -0.73
N GLY A 50 -3.98 5.74 0.29
CA GLY A 50 -5.36 6.25 0.22
C GLY A 50 -5.42 7.77 -0.02
N MET A 51 -4.54 8.53 0.63
CA MET A 51 -4.42 9.98 0.42
C MET A 51 -3.99 10.31 -1.01
N LEU A 52 -3.03 9.56 -1.58
CA LEU A 52 -2.62 9.72 -2.97
C LEU A 52 -3.75 9.43 -3.95
N ARG A 53 -4.50 8.33 -3.75
CA ARG A 53 -5.69 8.00 -4.55
C ARG A 53 -6.70 9.15 -4.51
N TRP A 54 -7.00 9.66 -3.33
CA TRP A 54 -7.91 10.80 -3.16
C TRP A 54 -7.42 12.06 -3.89
N LEU A 55 -6.11 12.38 -3.80
CA LEU A 55 -5.51 13.53 -4.50
C LEU A 55 -5.57 13.38 -6.02
N VAL A 56 -5.29 12.18 -6.54
CA VAL A 56 -5.37 11.87 -7.97
C VAL A 56 -6.81 12.00 -8.47
N ASP A 57 -7.78 11.40 -7.77
CA ASP A 57 -9.19 11.44 -8.16
C ASP A 57 -9.75 12.87 -8.12
N ARG A 58 -9.31 13.67 -7.15
CA ARG A 58 -9.66 15.11 -7.09
C ARG A 58 -9.06 15.89 -8.26
N TRP A 59 -7.82 15.57 -8.65
CA TRP A 59 -7.16 16.23 -9.78
C TRP A 59 -7.82 15.87 -11.12
N LEU A 60 -8.10 14.59 -11.34
CA LEU A 60 -8.75 14.07 -12.55
C LEU A 60 -10.16 14.64 -12.72
N ARG A 61 -10.96 14.70 -11.66
CA ARG A 61 -12.29 15.35 -11.68
C ARG A 61 -12.21 16.81 -12.13
N LYS A 62 -11.23 17.57 -11.64
CA LYS A 62 -11.10 18.99 -11.94
C LYS A 62 -10.58 19.28 -13.36
N HIS A 63 -9.69 18.45 -13.90
CA HIS A 63 -8.96 18.77 -15.15
C HIS A 63 -9.39 17.91 -16.34
N LYS A 64 -9.83 16.66 -16.12
CA LYS A 64 -10.08 15.69 -17.19
C LYS A 64 -11.58 15.44 -17.41
N PHE A 65 -12.37 15.46 -16.35
CA PHE A 65 -13.82 15.19 -16.40
C PHE A 65 -14.68 16.42 -16.17
N LYS A 66 -14.13 17.63 -16.35
CA LYS A 66 -14.86 18.89 -16.12
C LYS A 66 -16.11 19.02 -17.02
N ASP A 67 -16.04 18.47 -18.23
CA ASP A 67 -17.11 18.57 -19.24
C ASP A 67 -17.98 17.30 -19.33
N HIS A 68 -17.64 16.25 -18.58
CA HIS A 68 -18.41 15.01 -18.51
C HIS A 68 -19.05 14.92 -17.13
N ASP A 69 -20.36 15.10 -17.04
CA ASP A 69 -21.14 14.90 -15.81
C ASP A 69 -21.23 13.40 -15.48
N LEU A 70 -20.06 12.81 -15.16
CA LEU A 70 -19.94 11.40 -14.81
C LEU A 70 -20.44 11.21 -13.38
N THR A 71 -21.35 10.26 -13.21
CA THR A 71 -21.77 9.76 -11.91
C THR A 71 -20.54 9.25 -11.13
N HIS A 72 -20.62 9.28 -9.79
CA HIS A 72 -19.52 8.84 -8.92
C HIS A 72 -18.99 7.45 -9.29
N ASP A 73 -19.88 6.50 -9.58
CA ASP A 73 -19.51 5.13 -9.94
C ASP A 73 -18.77 5.05 -11.28
N ALA A 74 -19.13 5.90 -12.24
CA ALA A 74 -18.47 5.95 -13.54
C ALA A 74 -17.04 6.51 -13.43
N LEU A 75 -16.84 7.49 -12.53
CA LEU A 75 -15.50 8.03 -12.24
C LEU A 75 -14.60 6.99 -11.56
N VAL A 76 -15.14 6.21 -10.62
CA VAL A 76 -14.39 5.12 -9.96
C VAL A 76 -14.00 4.07 -10.99
N ALA A 77 -14.94 3.62 -11.81
CA ALA A 77 -14.70 2.61 -12.84
C ALA A 77 -13.65 3.05 -13.89
N GLU A 78 -13.65 4.33 -14.26
CA GLU A 78 -12.64 4.88 -15.16
C GLU A 78 -11.28 5.04 -14.46
N GLY A 79 -11.29 5.43 -13.19
CA GLY A 79 -10.09 5.49 -12.35
C GLY A 79 -9.45 4.13 -12.13
N ASP A 80 -10.24 3.06 -12.05
CA ASP A 80 -9.75 1.68 -11.89
C ASP A 80 -9.04 1.14 -13.14
N LYS A 81 -9.32 1.73 -14.31
CA LYS A 81 -8.62 1.46 -15.58
C LYS A 81 -7.39 2.34 -15.79
N SER A 82 -7.05 3.20 -14.83
CA SER A 82 -5.96 4.17 -14.99
C SER A 82 -4.57 3.50 -14.99
N SER A 83 -3.61 4.14 -15.67
CA SER A 83 -2.19 3.75 -15.60
C SER A 83 -1.65 3.74 -14.18
N GLY A 84 -2.22 4.54 -13.27
CA GLY A 84 -1.87 4.56 -11.85
C GLY A 84 -2.21 3.26 -11.13
N VAL A 85 -3.38 2.69 -11.39
CA VAL A 85 -3.79 1.39 -10.80
C VAL A 85 -2.95 0.24 -11.35
N LEU A 86 -2.59 0.29 -12.65
CA LEU A 86 -1.69 -0.68 -13.26
C LEU A 86 -0.27 -0.62 -12.65
N LEU A 87 0.26 0.58 -12.41
CA LEU A 87 1.56 0.73 -11.74
C LEU A 87 1.50 0.24 -10.29
N ALA A 88 0.43 0.57 -9.56
CA ALA A 88 0.25 0.14 -8.17
C ALA A 88 0.20 -1.38 -8.04
N SER A 89 -0.54 -2.07 -8.91
CA SER A 89 -0.58 -3.54 -8.93
C SER A 89 0.79 -4.14 -9.29
N GLY A 90 1.52 -3.49 -10.21
CA GLY A 90 2.92 -3.82 -10.50
C GLY A 90 3.83 -3.70 -9.28
N TYR A 91 3.69 -2.66 -8.46
CA TYR A 91 4.45 -2.51 -7.21
C TYR A 91 4.10 -3.57 -6.17
N ILE A 92 2.83 -3.96 -6.06
CA ILE A 92 2.41 -5.06 -5.17
C ILE A 92 3.06 -6.38 -5.62
N ALA A 93 2.97 -6.72 -6.91
CA ALA A 93 3.56 -7.94 -7.47
C ALA A 93 5.09 -7.95 -7.37
N GLY A 94 5.74 -6.83 -7.71
CA GLY A 94 7.18 -6.68 -7.61
C GLY A 94 7.69 -6.78 -6.17
N GLY A 95 6.98 -6.19 -5.21
CA GLY A 95 7.30 -6.30 -3.78
C GLY A 95 7.20 -7.74 -3.28
N ALA A 96 6.17 -8.48 -3.69
CA ALA A 96 6.04 -9.90 -3.35
C ALA A 96 7.17 -10.76 -3.94
N LEU A 97 7.53 -10.53 -5.21
CA LEU A 97 8.65 -11.24 -5.85
C LEU A 97 9.99 -10.92 -5.18
N ALA A 98 10.26 -9.64 -4.87
CA ALA A 98 11.45 -9.23 -4.15
C ALA A 98 11.52 -9.90 -2.76
N GLY A 99 10.39 -9.96 -2.04
CA GLY A 99 10.30 -10.67 -0.76
C GLY A 99 10.65 -12.15 -0.86
N ILE A 100 10.17 -12.84 -1.90
CA ILE A 100 10.52 -14.25 -2.16
C ILE A 100 12.02 -14.40 -2.43
N VAL A 101 12.61 -13.53 -3.27
CA VAL A 101 14.04 -13.56 -3.57
C VAL A 101 14.87 -13.37 -2.30
N ILE A 102 14.52 -12.39 -1.46
CA ILE A 102 15.19 -12.13 -0.18
C ILE A 102 15.05 -13.33 0.77
N ALA A 103 13.86 -13.94 0.84
CA ALA A 103 13.63 -15.12 1.68
C ALA A 103 14.48 -16.32 1.24
N ILE A 104 14.63 -16.55 -0.07
CA ILE A 104 15.51 -17.59 -0.61
C ILE A 104 16.97 -17.29 -0.28
N MET A 105 17.43 -16.06 -0.49
CA MET A 105 18.81 -15.66 -0.17
C MET A 105 19.14 -15.83 1.32
N ALA A 106 18.18 -15.52 2.20
CA ALA A 106 18.37 -15.64 3.64
C ALA A 106 18.23 -17.08 4.16
N GLY A 107 17.33 -17.88 3.58
CA GLY A 107 17.01 -19.23 4.06
C GLY A 107 17.82 -20.36 3.42
N TRP A 108 18.41 -20.14 2.24
CA TRP A 108 19.13 -21.19 1.52
C TRP A 108 20.58 -21.34 2.02
N PRO A 109 21.01 -22.54 2.49
CA PRO A 109 22.29 -22.72 3.19
C PRO A 109 23.53 -22.26 2.42
N SER A 110 23.54 -22.38 1.09
CA SER A 110 24.68 -21.95 0.28
C SER A 110 24.72 -20.44 0.00
N LEU A 111 23.63 -19.72 0.24
CA LEU A 111 23.49 -18.28 0.02
C LEU A 111 23.51 -17.47 1.33
N ALA A 112 23.28 -18.13 2.48
CA ALA A 112 23.45 -17.53 3.79
C ALA A 112 24.81 -16.83 4.01
N PRO A 113 25.97 -17.43 3.68
CA PRO A 113 27.26 -16.76 3.90
C PRO A 113 27.51 -15.57 2.97
N THR A 114 26.91 -15.54 1.77
CA THR A 114 26.99 -14.37 0.89
C THR A 114 26.07 -13.24 1.38
N ASN A 115 24.90 -13.58 1.92
CA ASN A 115 24.00 -12.61 2.57
C ASN A 115 24.66 -11.94 3.79
N GLU A 116 25.34 -12.72 4.65
CA GLU A 116 26.06 -12.20 5.82
C GLU A 116 27.24 -11.28 5.43
N ARG A 117 28.00 -11.63 4.38
CA ARG A 117 29.07 -10.76 3.84
C ARG A 117 28.53 -9.44 3.31
N LEU A 118 27.40 -9.48 2.63
CA LEU A 118 26.77 -8.29 2.08
C LEU A 118 26.24 -7.38 3.20
N ALA A 119 25.60 -7.98 4.22
CA ALA A 119 25.08 -7.27 5.37
C ALA A 119 26.19 -6.64 6.24
N SER A 120 27.32 -7.34 6.44
CA SER A 120 28.46 -6.80 7.19
C SER A 120 29.17 -5.67 6.45
N TRP A 121 29.34 -5.79 5.12
CA TRP A 121 29.85 -4.69 4.30
C TRP A 121 28.94 -3.46 4.35
N ALA A 122 27.62 -3.66 4.24
CA ALA A 122 26.64 -2.59 4.29
C ALA A 122 26.62 -1.91 5.66
N ASN A 123 26.68 -2.66 6.76
CA ASN A 123 26.82 -2.09 8.11
C ASN A 123 28.10 -1.26 8.28
N ALA A 124 29.21 -1.66 7.67
CA ALA A 124 30.49 -0.97 7.82
C ALA A 124 30.59 0.31 6.97
N HIS A 125 29.99 0.34 5.78
CA HIS A 125 30.19 1.43 4.80
C HIS A 125 28.96 2.29 4.54
N ASN A 126 27.77 1.85 4.95
CA ASN A 126 26.53 2.57 4.72
C ASN A 126 25.95 3.10 6.05
N PRO A 127 26.12 4.40 6.36
CA PRO A 127 25.59 5.01 7.58
C PRO A 127 24.05 5.03 7.63
N PHE A 128 23.39 4.68 6.53
CA PHE A 128 21.94 4.57 6.41
C PHE A 128 21.44 3.12 6.43
N PHE A 129 22.32 2.12 6.53
CA PHE A 129 21.91 0.70 6.57
C PHE A 129 21.47 0.26 7.97
N ALA A 130 22.10 0.80 9.02
CA ALA A 130 21.74 0.53 10.42
C ALA A 130 21.93 1.79 11.29
N GLY A 131 21.15 1.89 12.37
CA GLY A 131 21.22 3.00 13.34
C GLY A 131 20.14 4.06 13.16
N ALA A 132 20.33 5.23 13.80
CA ALA A 132 19.31 6.29 13.89
C ALA A 132 18.90 6.93 12.55
N HIS A 133 19.69 6.73 11.49
CA HIS A 133 19.41 7.25 10.15
C HIS A 133 18.85 6.19 9.18
N ALA A 134 18.65 4.95 9.64
CA ALA A 134 18.12 3.89 8.80
C ALA A 134 16.70 4.21 8.27
N ASP A 135 15.89 4.91 9.07
CA ASP A 135 14.55 5.33 8.68
C ASP A 135 14.54 6.32 7.51
N LEU A 136 15.58 7.16 7.39
CA LEU A 136 15.72 8.08 6.26
C LEU A 136 15.95 7.33 4.95
N LEU A 137 16.71 6.23 4.98
CA LEU A 137 16.92 5.38 3.81
C LEU A 137 15.63 4.71 3.34
N ALA A 138 14.74 4.37 4.27
CA ALA A 138 13.45 3.75 3.95
C ALA A 138 12.44 4.79 3.44
N LEU A 139 12.48 6.01 4.00
CA LEU A 139 11.58 7.11 3.61
C LEU A 139 11.83 7.60 2.18
N LEU A 140 13.08 7.67 1.74
CA LEU A 140 13.44 8.17 0.41
C LEU A 140 12.83 7.33 -0.74
N PRO A 141 13.04 6.00 -0.85
CA PRO A 141 12.42 5.18 -1.89
C PRO A 141 10.90 5.15 -1.74
N PHE A 142 10.37 5.17 -0.51
CA PHE A 142 8.93 5.28 -0.30
C PHE A 142 8.35 6.58 -0.90
N LEU A 143 9.03 7.71 -0.67
CA LEU A 143 8.64 9.00 -1.22
C LEU A 143 8.75 9.02 -2.74
N ILE A 144 9.81 8.43 -3.31
CA ILE A 144 9.95 8.26 -4.77
C ILE A 144 8.76 7.47 -5.34
N LEU A 145 8.39 6.33 -4.74
CA LEU A 145 7.24 5.54 -5.18
C LEU A 145 5.93 6.31 -5.09
N CYS A 146 5.75 7.09 -4.01
CA CYS A 146 4.58 7.97 -3.83
C CYS A 146 4.50 9.04 -4.93
N VAL A 147 5.61 9.71 -5.24
CA VAL A 147 5.70 10.72 -6.29
C VAL A 147 5.44 10.10 -7.66
N LEU A 148 6.02 8.95 -7.95
CA LEU A 148 5.79 8.23 -9.21
C LEU A 148 4.32 7.84 -9.37
N LEU A 149 3.68 7.28 -8.33
CA LEU A 149 2.25 6.97 -8.34
C LEU A 149 1.40 8.22 -8.58
N TYR A 150 1.74 9.33 -7.93
CA TYR A 150 1.01 10.58 -8.11
C TYR A 150 1.14 11.14 -9.53
N LEU A 151 2.33 11.12 -10.10
CA LEU A 151 2.59 11.61 -11.46
C LEU A 151 1.95 10.71 -12.52
N VAL A 152 2.03 9.39 -12.35
CA VAL A 152 1.43 8.42 -13.26
C VAL A 152 -0.10 8.41 -13.14
N GLY A 153 -0.65 8.50 -11.94
CA GLY A 153 -2.09 8.60 -11.71
C GLY A 153 -2.71 9.88 -12.31
N ARG A 154 -1.91 10.94 -12.46
CA ARG A 154 -2.30 12.18 -13.14
C ARG A 154 -2.09 12.14 -14.66
N ASP A 155 -1.74 10.98 -15.23
CA ASP A 155 -1.40 10.81 -16.64
C ASP A 155 -0.26 11.76 -17.11
N VAL A 156 0.67 12.15 -16.24
CA VAL A 156 1.80 13.04 -16.62
C VAL A 156 2.92 12.25 -17.29
N LEU A 157 3.27 11.09 -16.74
CA LEU A 157 4.42 10.29 -17.20
C LEU A 157 4.04 9.13 -18.14
N LEU A 158 2.80 8.60 -18.03
CA LEU A 158 2.33 7.42 -18.77
C LEU A 158 0.91 7.64 -19.32
N ALA A 159 0.67 8.81 -19.92
CA ALA A 159 -0.61 9.15 -20.51
C ALA A 159 -1.02 8.11 -21.57
N PRO A 160 -2.26 7.59 -21.55
CA PRO A 160 -2.74 6.73 -22.61
C PRO A 160 -2.77 7.50 -23.95
N VAL A 161 -2.26 6.87 -25.01
CA VAL A 161 -2.26 7.46 -26.36
C VAL A 161 -3.70 7.74 -26.78
N LYS A 162 -4.02 9.01 -27.04
CA LYS A 162 -5.35 9.44 -27.49
C LYS A 162 -5.65 8.78 -28.85
N LYS A 163 -6.51 7.77 -28.90
CA LYS A 163 -7.00 7.21 -30.16
C LYS A 163 -7.81 8.31 -30.86
N LYS A 164 -7.27 8.84 -31.97
CA LYS A 164 -8.05 9.66 -32.90
C LYS A 164 -9.04 8.72 -33.59
N THR A 165 -10.33 8.88 -33.29
CA THR A 165 -11.44 8.40 -34.12
C THR A 165 -12.07 9.59 -34.80
#